data_AF-A0A436ZUW4-F1
#
_entry.id   AF-A0A436ZUW4-F1
#
_cell.length_a   1.000
_cell.length_b   1.000
_cell.length_c   1.000
_cell.angle_alpha   90.00
_cell.angle_beta   90.00
_cell.angle_gamma   90.00
#
_symmetry.space_group_name_H-M   'P 1'
#
loop_
_entity.id
_entity.type
_entity.pdbx_description
1 polymer ?
#
loop_
_entity_poly.entity_id
_entity_poly.type
_entity_poly.pdbx_seq_one_letter_code
_entity_poly.pdbx_strand_id
1 'polypeptide(L)'
;MEFLQLPPREALLYASCYCEENIYKLIEYHVNSASLKHYTVIFLSNSSKCIPVFSQKIQRSPNNPAVWDYHVILAYHPNHTLEELLQQPKAHGELSGQPPEPAITKSYIYDLDTTIQTFPCPFPTYFAQTFSPPPSSTFEDPLDRTILQMVLSRDIYSRYFRLVPASDYLERFRSGRDHMKDKEGTWKAEPPVWDIIMGTKATGDSFEDYIEFNGCESRTEVTENGKEYLGIIVGEKRLWEIFGGGVPPDVGLLDIMTRTVPEEGLSGEEAAGSSSVVPEALVSPEELPSPENPIIPG
;
A
#
# COMPACT_ATOMS: atom_id res chain seq x y z
N MET A 1 -3.59 -2.45 -24.76
CA MET A 1 -2.16 -2.72 -24.95
C MET A 1 -1.68 -3.46 -23.72
N GLU A 2 -0.87 -4.49 -23.92
CA GLU A 2 -0.61 -5.64 -23.04
C GLU A 2 -0.41 -5.28 -21.57
N PHE A 3 -1.43 -5.59 -20.76
CA PHE A 3 -1.19 -6.08 -19.42
C PHE A 3 -0.49 -7.44 -19.59
N LEU A 4 0.81 -7.44 -19.86
CA LEU A 4 1.62 -8.63 -19.60
C LEU A 4 1.41 -8.88 -18.12
N GLN A 5 0.58 -9.87 -17.83
CA GLN A 5 0.13 -10.19 -16.48
C GLN A 5 1.39 -10.37 -15.64
N LEU A 6 1.72 -9.36 -14.83
CA LEU A 6 2.84 -9.51 -13.90
C LEU A 6 2.54 -10.76 -13.06
N PRO A 7 3.57 -11.49 -12.60
CA PRO A 7 3.35 -12.71 -11.83
C PRO A 7 2.39 -12.46 -10.67
N PRO A 8 1.61 -13.48 -10.25
CA PRO A 8 0.81 -13.38 -9.04
C PRO A 8 1.72 -13.03 -7.85
N ARG A 9 1.14 -12.42 -6.82
CA ARG A 9 1.89 -11.88 -5.66
C ARG A 9 2.84 -12.92 -5.05
N GLU A 10 2.42 -14.18 -5.02
CA GLU A 10 3.12 -15.32 -4.43
C GLU A 10 4.34 -15.77 -5.24
N ALA A 11 4.43 -15.39 -6.51
CA ALA A 11 5.55 -15.71 -7.39
C ALA A 11 6.60 -14.60 -7.43
N LEU A 12 6.36 -13.46 -6.78
CA LEU A 12 7.29 -12.35 -6.70
C LEU A 12 8.33 -12.59 -5.60
N LEU A 13 9.56 -12.11 -5.85
CA LEU A 13 10.58 -12.03 -4.81
C LEU A 13 10.11 -11.16 -3.65
N TYR A 14 10.28 -11.66 -2.43
CA TYR A 14 9.81 -11.00 -1.23
C TYR A 14 10.71 -11.29 -0.04
N ALA A 15 11.05 -10.23 0.69
CA ALA A 15 11.66 -10.26 2.01
C ALA A 15 10.89 -9.31 2.93
N SER A 16 10.42 -9.81 4.07
CA SER A 16 9.69 -9.01 5.07
C SER A 16 10.58 -7.86 5.57
N CYS A 17 10.01 -6.66 5.70
CA CYS A 17 10.70 -5.44 6.14
C CYS A 17 11.73 -4.85 5.16
N TYR A 18 11.78 -5.34 3.91
CA TYR A 18 12.60 -4.77 2.83
C TYR A 18 11.71 -4.37 1.64
N CYS A 19 10.62 -3.64 1.90
CA CYS A 19 9.65 -3.24 0.89
C CYS A 19 10.28 -2.44 -0.26
N GLU A 20 11.31 -1.64 0.02
CA GLU A 20 12.11 -0.91 -0.96
C GLU A 20 12.79 -1.85 -1.96
N GLU A 21 13.35 -2.97 -1.48
CA GLU A 21 14.00 -3.97 -2.33
C GLU A 21 12.98 -4.85 -3.05
N ASN A 22 11.88 -5.20 -2.39
CA ASN A 22 10.79 -5.97 -2.98
C ASN A 22 10.23 -5.27 -4.22
N ILE A 23 9.97 -3.97 -4.12
CA ILE A 23 9.51 -3.17 -5.26
C ILE A 23 10.61 -3.03 -6.32
N TYR A 24 11.87 -2.83 -5.94
CA TYR A 24 12.97 -2.80 -6.91
C TYR A 24 13.03 -4.09 -7.72
N LYS A 25 12.98 -5.25 -7.06
CA LYS A 25 13.05 -6.56 -7.70
C LYS A 25 11.83 -6.85 -8.56
N LEU A 26 10.64 -6.43 -8.15
CA LEU A 26 9.46 -6.50 -9.01
C LEU A 26 9.71 -5.80 -10.35
N ILE A 27 10.20 -4.55 -10.29
CA ILE A 27 10.43 -3.76 -11.51
C ILE A 27 11.56 -4.38 -12.34
N GLU A 28 12.69 -4.70 -11.70
CA GLU A 28 13.87 -5.26 -12.36
C GLU A 28 13.57 -6.53 -13.16
N TYR A 29 12.78 -7.45 -12.59
CA TYR A 29 12.52 -8.75 -13.23
C TYR A 29 11.30 -8.76 -14.15
N HIS A 30 10.31 -7.90 -13.91
CA HIS A 30 8.99 -8.06 -14.53
C HIS A 30 8.51 -6.86 -15.34
N VAL A 31 9.16 -5.69 -15.24
CA VAL A 31 8.78 -4.50 -15.99
C VAL A 31 9.75 -4.28 -17.16
N ASN A 32 9.21 -4.27 -18.38
CA ASN A 32 10.01 -3.96 -19.56
C ASN A 32 10.52 -2.50 -19.52
N SER A 33 11.77 -2.27 -19.90
CA SER A 33 12.38 -0.92 -19.92
C SER A 33 11.56 0.11 -20.72
N ALA A 34 10.91 -0.29 -21.81
CA ALA A 34 10.05 0.59 -22.62
C ALA A 34 8.77 1.03 -21.89
N SER A 35 8.36 0.29 -20.85
CA SER A 35 7.16 0.53 -20.06
C SER A 35 7.45 1.28 -18.76
N LEU A 36 8.71 1.46 -18.35
CA LEU A 36 9.08 2.07 -17.06
C LEU A 36 8.45 3.45 -16.83
N LYS A 37 8.24 4.24 -17.89
CA LYS A 37 7.56 5.55 -17.83
C LYS A 37 6.11 5.49 -17.33
N HIS A 38 5.50 4.31 -17.32
CA HIS A 38 4.13 4.06 -16.84
C HIS A 38 4.09 3.54 -15.40
N TYR A 39 5.24 3.56 -14.71
CA TYR A 39 5.38 3.09 -13.34
C TYR A 39 6.02 4.16 -12.46
N THR A 40 5.48 4.30 -11.25
CA THR A 40 5.96 5.22 -10.22
C THR A 40 6.17 4.46 -8.92
N VAL A 41 7.40 4.48 -8.39
CA VAL A 41 7.69 3.98 -7.05
C VAL A 41 7.26 5.03 -6.03
N ILE A 42 6.51 4.60 -5.02
CA ILE A 42 5.94 5.46 -4.00
C ILE A 42 6.53 5.05 -2.65
N PHE A 43 7.40 5.88 -2.12
CA PHE A 43 7.79 5.81 -0.71
C PHE A 43 6.76 6.58 0.10
N LEU A 44 6.31 6.02 1.22
CA LEU A 44 5.41 6.68 2.14
C LEU A 44 6.00 6.71 3.54
N SER A 45 5.99 7.87 4.17
CA SER A 45 6.45 8.10 5.54
C SER A 45 5.98 9.50 6.00
N ASN A 46 6.54 10.00 7.10
CA ASN A 46 6.42 11.36 7.62
C ASN A 46 7.64 11.71 8.49
N SER A 47 7.76 12.94 8.98
CA SER A 47 8.90 13.33 9.84
C SER A 47 8.99 12.54 11.15
N SER A 48 7.86 11.99 11.61
CA SER A 48 7.77 11.21 12.85
C SER A 48 8.10 9.72 12.64
N LYS A 49 8.30 9.27 11.39
CA LYS A 49 8.44 7.85 11.02
C LYS A 49 7.35 7.00 11.69
N CYS A 50 6.11 7.46 11.57
CA CYS A 50 4.96 6.86 12.24
C CYS A 50 3.72 7.03 11.35
N ILE A 51 3.58 6.12 10.38
CA ILE A 51 2.48 6.14 9.42
C ILE A 51 1.53 4.95 9.62
N PRO A 52 0.25 5.20 9.96
CA PRO A 52 -0.74 4.15 10.10
C PRO A 52 -1.30 3.73 8.73
N VAL A 53 -1.25 2.43 8.45
CA VAL A 53 -1.82 1.81 7.23
C VAL A 53 -2.60 0.54 7.57
N PHE A 54 -3.78 0.42 6.99
CA PHE A 54 -4.66 -0.72 7.13
C PHE A 54 -4.43 -1.76 6.05
N SER A 55 -5.05 -2.92 6.21
CA SER A 55 -5.00 -4.03 5.27
C SER A 55 -3.57 -4.52 5.01
N GLN A 56 -2.74 -4.62 6.04
CA GLN A 56 -1.33 -5.05 5.94
C GLN A 56 -1.09 -6.43 6.58
N LYS A 57 -0.16 -7.22 6.04
CA LYS A 57 0.21 -8.55 6.57
C LYS A 57 0.66 -8.51 8.03
N ILE A 58 1.33 -7.43 8.44
CA ILE A 58 1.84 -7.26 9.80
C ILE A 58 0.77 -6.79 10.80
N GLN A 59 -0.43 -6.48 10.31
CA GLN A 59 -1.53 -5.96 11.12
C GLN A 59 -2.00 -7.02 12.13
N ARG A 60 -2.10 -6.63 13.40
CA ARG A 60 -2.45 -7.57 14.50
C ARG A 60 -3.95 -7.68 14.79
N SER A 61 -4.73 -6.70 14.35
CA SER A 61 -6.19 -6.65 14.54
C SER A 61 -6.83 -5.96 13.34
N PRO A 62 -7.96 -6.45 12.81
CA PRO A 62 -8.61 -5.88 11.63
C PRO A 62 -8.98 -4.38 11.79
N ASN A 63 -9.23 -3.95 13.04
CA ASN A 63 -9.71 -2.60 13.33
C ASN A 63 -8.58 -1.59 13.64
N ASN A 64 -7.36 -2.08 13.91
CA ASN A 64 -6.21 -1.23 14.22
C ASN A 64 -5.21 -1.26 13.07
N PRO A 65 -4.65 -0.11 12.64
CA PRO A 65 -3.68 -0.08 11.57
C PRO A 65 -2.36 -0.72 11.99
N ALA A 66 -1.60 -1.20 11.01
CA ALA A 66 -0.16 -1.37 11.16
C ALA A 66 0.51 0.02 11.16
N VAL A 67 1.50 0.23 12.03
CA VAL A 67 2.26 1.49 12.08
C VAL A 67 3.65 1.23 11.54
N TRP A 68 3.98 1.89 10.43
CA TRP A 68 5.28 1.77 9.77
C TRP A 68 6.13 3.02 10.02
N ASP A 69 7.45 2.85 10.01
CA ASP A 69 8.41 3.94 9.90
C ASP A 69 8.47 4.48 8.46
N TYR A 70 8.50 3.59 7.49
CA TYR A 70 8.21 3.86 6.08
C TYR A 70 7.61 2.62 5.43
N HIS A 71 6.99 2.80 4.27
CA HIS A 71 6.62 1.69 3.38
C HIS A 71 6.88 2.07 1.93
N VAL A 72 6.97 1.07 1.04
CA VAL A 72 7.22 1.29 -0.39
C VAL A 72 6.25 0.45 -1.22
N ILE A 73 5.56 1.12 -2.15
CA ILE A 73 4.60 0.52 -3.07
C ILE A 73 4.89 0.97 -4.50
N LEU A 74 4.30 0.31 -5.49
CA LEU A 74 4.45 0.65 -6.90
C LEU A 74 3.10 0.99 -7.52
N ALA A 75 2.99 2.17 -8.12
CA ALA A 75 1.85 2.55 -8.94
C ALA A 75 2.12 2.26 -10.43
N TYR A 76 1.12 1.70 -11.10
CA TYR A 76 1.06 1.51 -12.54
C TYR A 76 -0.06 2.35 -13.14
N HIS A 77 0.27 3.13 -14.16
CA HIS A 77 -0.62 4.05 -14.87
C HIS A 77 -0.48 3.85 -16.40
N PRO A 78 -1.26 2.93 -17.00
CA PRO A 78 -1.04 2.36 -18.35
C PRO A 78 -1.03 3.37 -19.50
N ASN A 79 -1.70 4.50 -19.33
CA ASN A 79 -1.95 5.46 -20.41
C ASN A 79 -1.31 6.83 -20.16
N HIS A 80 -0.52 6.97 -19.09
CA HIS A 80 0.07 8.24 -18.69
C HIS A 80 1.51 8.06 -18.25
N THR A 81 2.31 9.13 -18.27
CA THR A 81 3.54 9.22 -17.48
C THR A 81 3.27 9.94 -16.15
N LEU A 82 4.19 9.84 -15.19
CA LEU A 82 4.05 10.58 -13.93
C LEU A 82 3.99 12.10 -14.19
N GLU A 83 4.80 12.60 -15.12
CA GLU A 83 4.82 14.02 -15.50
C GLU A 83 3.48 14.48 -16.07
N GLU A 84 2.85 13.67 -16.91
CA GLU A 84 1.51 13.94 -17.45
C GLU A 84 0.46 13.98 -16.34
N LEU A 85 0.50 13.03 -15.40
CA LEU A 85 -0.42 12.99 -14.26
C LEU A 85 -0.24 14.21 -13.34
N LEU A 86 1.00 14.63 -13.08
CA LEU A 86 1.30 15.80 -12.25
C LEU A 86 0.79 17.11 -12.88
N GLN A 87 0.74 17.20 -14.21
CA GLN A 87 0.26 18.38 -14.92
C GLN A 87 -1.27 18.44 -15.06
N GLN A 88 -1.99 17.39 -14.67
CA GLN A 88 -3.45 17.38 -14.77
C GLN A 88 -4.07 18.52 -13.93
N PRO A 89 -5.16 19.16 -14.41
CA PRO A 89 -5.84 20.23 -13.68
C PRO A 89 -6.24 19.76 -12.28
N LYS A 90 -5.87 20.54 -11.26
CA LYS A 90 -6.32 20.28 -9.88
C LYS A 90 -7.84 20.37 -9.86
N ALA A 91 -8.50 19.35 -9.32
CA ALA A 91 -9.95 19.27 -9.30
C ALA A 91 -10.55 20.23 -8.25
N HIS A 92 -10.51 21.55 -8.47
CA HIS A 92 -11.37 22.53 -7.78
C HIS A 92 -11.47 23.88 -8.53
N GLY A 93 -12.72 24.32 -8.77
CA GLY A 93 -13.10 25.73 -8.92
C GLY A 93 -13.40 26.21 -10.34
N GLU A 94 -14.68 26.30 -10.68
CA GLU A 94 -15.26 26.76 -11.96
C GLU A 94 -14.73 28.11 -12.50
N LEU A 95 -14.60 28.21 -13.83
CA LEU A 95 -14.95 29.42 -14.60
C LEU A 95 -15.39 29.10 -16.06
N SER A 96 -15.76 27.86 -16.36
CA SER A 96 -16.45 27.50 -17.61
C SER A 96 -17.59 26.54 -17.27
N GLY A 97 -18.83 26.91 -17.60
CA GLY A 97 -20.08 26.24 -17.20
C GLY A 97 -20.33 24.83 -17.73
N GLN A 98 -19.28 24.00 -17.84
CA GLN A 98 -19.37 22.55 -17.90
C GLN A 98 -18.26 22.00 -16.99
N PRO A 99 -18.57 21.14 -15.99
CA PRO A 99 -17.51 20.44 -15.26
C PRO A 99 -16.72 19.61 -16.28
N PRO A 100 -15.38 19.72 -16.33
CA PRO A 100 -14.61 18.75 -17.08
C PRO A 100 -14.93 17.38 -16.46
N GLU A 101 -15.48 16.44 -17.24
CA GLU A 101 -15.56 15.05 -16.80
C GLU A 101 -14.13 14.65 -16.40
N PRO A 102 -13.88 14.33 -15.12
CA PRO A 102 -12.55 13.93 -14.71
C PRO A 102 -12.23 12.66 -15.51
N ALA A 103 -11.19 12.74 -16.35
CA ALA A 103 -10.67 11.56 -17.01
C ALA A 103 -10.34 10.56 -15.90
N ILE A 104 -11.04 9.42 -15.86
CA ILE A 104 -10.81 8.41 -14.83
C ILE A 104 -9.40 7.86 -15.06
N THR A 105 -8.46 8.28 -14.23
CA THR A 105 -7.12 7.72 -14.24
C THR A 105 -7.22 6.26 -13.76
N LYS A 106 -7.01 5.32 -14.67
CA LYS A 106 -6.98 3.90 -14.33
C LYS A 106 -5.62 3.53 -13.78
N SER A 107 -5.37 3.85 -12.51
CA SER A 107 -4.13 3.48 -11.82
C SER A 107 -4.30 2.22 -10.97
N TYR A 108 -3.23 1.46 -10.82
CA TYR A 108 -3.18 0.22 -10.04
C TYR A 108 -1.97 0.23 -9.10
N ILE A 109 -2.12 -0.36 -7.92
CA ILE A 109 -1.08 -0.47 -6.89
C ILE A 109 -0.61 -1.91 -6.74
N TYR A 110 0.70 -2.09 -6.78
CA TYR A 110 1.38 -3.28 -6.29
C TYR A 110 1.94 -2.95 -4.91
N ASP A 111 1.33 -3.56 -3.89
CA ASP A 111 1.84 -3.64 -2.54
C ASP A 111 1.98 -5.12 -2.19
N LEU A 112 3.21 -5.57 -1.90
CA LEU A 112 3.46 -6.98 -1.56
C LEU A 112 3.08 -7.28 -0.11
N ASP A 113 2.88 -6.25 0.72
CA ASP A 113 2.51 -6.37 2.12
C ASP A 113 1.01 -6.17 2.38
N THR A 114 0.23 -5.85 1.35
CA THR A 114 -1.22 -5.75 1.50
C THR A 114 -1.90 -7.12 1.69
N THR A 115 -3.04 -7.11 2.37
CA THR A 115 -3.99 -8.24 2.51
C THR A 115 -5.19 -8.10 1.58
N ILE A 116 -5.30 -6.99 0.85
CA ILE A 116 -6.32 -6.82 -0.19
C ILE A 116 -6.12 -7.92 -1.25
N GLN A 117 -7.18 -8.67 -1.56
CA GLN A 117 -7.10 -9.86 -2.41
C GLN A 117 -6.74 -9.52 -3.87
N THR A 118 -7.30 -8.43 -4.41
CA THR A 118 -7.03 -7.99 -5.78
C THR A 118 -5.59 -7.52 -5.92
N PHE A 119 -4.82 -8.14 -6.82
CA PHE A 119 -3.41 -7.79 -7.07
C PHE A 119 -3.08 -7.78 -8.58
N PRO A 120 -2.60 -6.65 -9.12
CA PRO A 120 -2.51 -5.34 -8.47
C PRO A 120 -3.90 -4.80 -8.12
N CYS A 121 -3.98 -3.99 -7.07
CA CYS A 121 -5.24 -3.41 -6.60
C CYS A 121 -5.55 -2.11 -7.35
N PRO A 122 -6.77 -1.87 -7.86
CA PRO A 122 -7.16 -0.55 -8.36
C PRO A 122 -6.89 0.55 -7.32
N PHE A 123 -6.27 1.66 -7.72
CA PHE A 123 -5.85 2.71 -6.79
C PHE A 123 -6.99 3.22 -5.88
N PRO A 124 -8.21 3.52 -6.37
CA PRO A 124 -9.31 3.94 -5.50
C PRO A 124 -9.62 2.94 -4.38
N THR A 125 -9.62 1.64 -4.70
CA THR A 125 -9.84 0.56 -3.73
C THR A 125 -8.69 0.47 -2.74
N TYR A 126 -7.45 0.51 -3.22
CA TYR A 126 -6.26 0.47 -2.37
C TYR A 126 -6.22 1.66 -1.40
N PHE A 127 -6.46 2.88 -1.91
CA PHE A 127 -6.49 4.09 -1.11
C PHE A 127 -7.54 4.03 0.00
N ALA A 128 -8.76 3.58 -0.35
CA ALA A 128 -9.85 3.43 0.60
C ALA A 128 -9.51 2.45 1.73
N GLN A 129 -9.06 1.25 1.38
CA GLN A 129 -8.86 0.15 2.34
C GLN A 129 -7.52 0.22 3.09
N THR A 130 -6.56 1.00 2.60
CA THR A 130 -5.23 1.13 3.22
C THR A 130 -5.12 2.41 4.03
N PHE A 131 -5.68 3.53 3.55
CA PHE A 131 -5.48 4.82 4.17
C PHE A 131 -6.66 5.32 5.02
N SER A 132 -7.80 4.64 5.00
CA SER A 132 -8.95 5.00 5.85
C SER A 132 -9.25 3.90 6.87
N PRO A 133 -9.81 4.23 8.05
CA PRO A 133 -10.34 3.23 8.96
C PRO A 133 -11.33 2.30 8.25
N PRO A 134 -11.45 1.03 8.69
CA PRO A 134 -12.43 0.13 8.11
C PRO A 134 -13.87 0.64 8.34
N PRO A 135 -14.87 0.09 7.61
CA PRO A 135 -16.25 0.51 7.75
C PRO A 135 -16.77 0.33 9.18
N SER A 136 -17.69 1.19 9.63
CA SER A 136 -18.26 1.14 11.00
C SER A 136 -18.82 -0.23 11.40
N SER A 137 -19.25 -1.04 10.43
CA SER A 137 -19.75 -2.41 10.65
C SER A 137 -18.69 -3.39 11.18
N THR A 138 -17.41 -3.03 11.13
CA THR A 138 -16.31 -3.84 11.69
C THR A 138 -16.07 -3.60 13.18
N PHE A 139 -16.67 -2.56 13.75
CA PHE A 139 -16.53 -2.18 15.15
C PHE A 139 -17.75 -2.64 15.95
N GLU A 140 -17.53 -3.19 17.14
CA GLU A 140 -18.61 -3.52 18.08
C GLU A 140 -19.30 -2.25 18.59
N ASP A 141 -18.50 -1.25 18.98
CA ASP A 141 -18.97 0.09 19.33
C ASP A 141 -18.68 1.07 18.18
N PRO A 142 -19.71 1.69 17.56
CA PRO A 142 -19.52 2.72 16.55
C PRO A 142 -18.65 3.91 17.01
N LEU A 143 -18.58 4.19 18.31
CA LEU A 143 -17.74 5.24 18.88
C LEU A 143 -16.24 4.94 18.72
N ASP A 144 -15.84 3.68 18.72
CA ASP A 144 -14.43 3.29 18.56
C ASP A 144 -13.88 3.75 17.21
N ARG A 145 -14.68 3.65 16.14
CA ARG A 145 -14.29 4.16 14.83
C ARG A 145 -14.10 5.68 14.85
N THR A 146 -14.99 6.41 15.52
CA THR A 146 -14.88 7.87 15.63
C THR A 146 -13.63 8.26 16.42
N ILE A 147 -13.35 7.60 17.55
CA ILE A 147 -12.14 7.85 18.34
C ILE A 147 -10.89 7.55 17.51
N LEU A 148 -10.86 6.41 16.80
CA LEU A 148 -9.76 6.05 15.91
C LEU A 148 -9.56 7.12 14.83
N GLN A 149 -10.62 7.56 14.17
CA GLN A 149 -10.57 8.62 13.16
C GLN A 149 -9.99 9.93 13.74
N MET A 150 -10.38 10.31 14.96
CA MET A 150 -9.84 11.49 15.65
C MET A 150 -8.37 11.34 16.03
N VAL A 151 -7.93 10.14 16.42
CA VAL A 151 -6.52 9.86 16.71
C VAL A 151 -5.69 9.96 15.43
N LEU A 152 -6.16 9.35 14.35
CA LEU A 152 -5.47 9.30 13.05
C LEU A 152 -5.44 10.66 12.34
N SER A 153 -6.34 11.60 12.68
CA SER A 153 -6.31 12.96 12.12
C SER A 153 -5.26 13.88 12.76
N ARG A 154 -4.43 13.38 13.68
CA ARG A 154 -3.32 14.15 14.27
C ARG A 154 -2.15 14.21 13.31
N ASP A 155 -1.50 15.38 13.23
CA ASP A 155 -0.38 15.63 12.30
C ASP A 155 0.76 14.61 12.37
N ILE A 156 1.03 14.06 13.56
CA ILE A 156 2.05 13.02 13.78
C ILE A 156 1.80 11.72 13.00
N TYR A 157 0.57 11.51 12.53
CA TYR A 157 0.15 10.34 11.76
C TYR A 157 -0.19 10.66 10.31
N SER A 158 -0.08 11.94 9.91
CA SER A 158 -0.25 12.33 8.51
C SER A 158 0.71 11.57 7.62
N ARG A 159 0.25 11.12 6.45
CA ARG A 159 1.07 10.38 5.48
C ARG A 159 1.45 11.27 4.32
N TYR A 160 2.72 11.16 3.93
CA TYR A 160 3.28 11.83 2.77
C TYR A 160 3.89 10.80 1.83
N PHE A 161 3.92 11.12 0.56
CA PHE A 161 4.24 10.18 -0.51
C PHE A 161 5.28 10.80 -1.43
N ARG A 162 6.46 10.20 -1.50
CA ARG A 162 7.49 10.54 -2.49
C ARG A 162 7.25 9.72 -3.74
N LEU A 163 6.93 10.39 -4.83
CA LEU A 163 6.63 9.81 -6.14
C LEU A 163 7.89 9.84 -7.01
N VAL A 164 8.49 8.68 -7.23
CA VAL A 164 9.75 8.50 -7.97
C VAL A 164 9.47 7.79 -9.30
N PRO A 165 9.87 8.34 -10.46
CA PRO A 165 9.82 7.59 -11.72
C PRO A 165 10.57 6.25 -11.59
N ALA A 166 9.95 5.15 -12.04
CA ALA A 166 10.55 3.81 -11.89
C ALA A 166 11.93 3.69 -12.56
N SER A 167 12.17 4.41 -13.65
CA SER A 167 13.48 4.48 -14.31
C SER A 167 14.55 5.10 -13.41
N ASP A 168 14.25 6.22 -12.75
CA ASP A 168 15.19 6.88 -11.84
C ASP A 168 15.46 6.02 -10.61
N TYR A 169 14.43 5.35 -10.09
CA TYR A 169 14.57 4.41 -8.99
C TYR A 169 15.54 3.27 -9.34
N LEU A 170 15.33 2.58 -10.46
CA LEU A 170 16.20 1.48 -10.88
C LEU A 170 17.65 1.93 -11.10
N GLU A 171 17.85 3.09 -11.71
CA GLU A 171 19.19 3.58 -12.05
C GLU A 171 19.97 4.11 -10.83
N ARG A 172 19.31 4.64 -9.80
CA ARG A 172 19.99 5.43 -8.75
C ARG A 172 19.80 4.93 -7.34
N PHE A 173 18.83 4.05 -7.10
CA PHE A 173 18.64 3.47 -5.78
C PHE A 173 19.82 2.56 -5.41
N ARG A 174 20.28 2.71 -4.17
CA ARG A 174 21.22 1.80 -3.51
C ARG A 174 20.83 1.73 -2.04
N SER A 175 20.84 0.51 -1.51
CA SER A 175 20.71 0.24 -0.08
C SER A 175 21.80 -0.74 0.35
N GLY A 176 22.70 -0.30 1.24
CA GLY A 176 23.65 -1.20 1.89
C GLY A 176 23.02 -2.12 2.94
N ARG A 177 21.71 -1.94 3.22
CA ARG A 177 20.93 -2.60 4.29
C ARG A 177 21.40 -2.29 5.71
N ASP A 178 22.26 -1.29 5.89
CA ASP A 178 22.79 -0.96 7.22
C ASP A 178 21.70 -0.39 8.15
N HIS A 179 20.64 0.20 7.60
CA HIS A 179 19.46 0.62 8.37
C HIS A 179 18.72 -0.55 9.04
N MET A 180 18.90 -1.77 8.52
CA MET A 180 18.33 -3.02 9.05
C MET A 180 19.25 -3.73 10.04
N LYS A 181 20.39 -3.15 10.39
CA LYS A 181 21.24 -3.61 11.49
C LYS A 181 21.02 -2.78 12.74
N ASP A 182 21.13 -3.40 13.91
CA ASP A 182 21.23 -2.69 15.18
C ASP A 182 22.65 -2.17 15.43
N LYS A 183 22.91 -1.62 16.63
CA LYS A 183 24.20 -1.03 16.98
C LYS A 183 25.30 -2.07 17.11
N GLU A 184 24.91 -3.30 17.38
CA GLU A 184 25.76 -4.47 17.54
C GLU A 184 26.04 -5.17 16.19
N GLY A 185 25.36 -4.74 15.11
CA GLY A 185 25.47 -5.29 13.77
C GLY A 185 24.55 -6.48 13.51
N THR A 186 23.63 -6.80 14.43
CA THR A 186 22.63 -7.86 14.29
C THR A 186 21.49 -7.38 13.40
N TRP A 187 20.99 -8.28 12.56
CA TRP A 187 19.86 -7.99 11.68
C TRP A 187 18.56 -7.88 12.47
N LYS A 188 17.82 -6.78 12.25
CA LYS A 188 16.46 -6.57 12.80
C LYS A 188 15.43 -7.51 12.15
N ALA A 189 15.68 -7.87 10.89
CA ALA A 189 14.95 -8.87 10.12
C ALA A 189 15.92 -9.55 9.15
N GLU A 190 15.70 -10.83 8.85
CA GLU A 190 16.56 -11.60 7.94
C GLU A 190 16.74 -10.87 6.61
N PRO A 191 17.98 -10.65 6.15
CA PRO A 191 18.23 -9.92 4.92
C PRO A 191 17.76 -10.72 3.70
N PRO A 192 17.38 -10.05 2.61
CA PRO A 192 17.00 -10.72 1.38
C PRO A 192 18.12 -11.60 0.81
N VAL A 193 17.74 -12.70 0.17
CA VAL A 193 18.66 -13.69 -0.41
C VAL A 193 19.39 -13.21 -1.67
N TRP A 194 18.92 -12.13 -2.29
CA TRP A 194 19.58 -11.52 -3.44
C TRP A 194 20.66 -10.52 -3.01
N ASP A 195 21.59 -10.25 -3.93
CA ASP A 195 22.70 -9.32 -3.72
C ASP A 195 22.22 -7.89 -3.40
N ILE A 196 23.09 -7.12 -2.76
CA ILE A 196 22.88 -5.70 -2.48
C ILE A 196 22.50 -4.97 -3.76
N ILE A 197 21.43 -4.18 -3.67
CA ILE A 197 20.94 -3.38 -4.79
C ILE A 197 21.85 -2.18 -4.99
N MET A 198 22.33 -2.01 -6.22
CA MET A 198 23.13 -0.88 -6.65
C MET A 198 22.76 -0.50 -8.08
N GLY A 199 21.94 0.54 -8.21
CA GLY A 199 21.63 1.13 -9.50
C GLY A 199 22.89 1.59 -10.24
N THR A 200 22.87 1.50 -11.57
CA THR A 200 24.04 1.78 -12.43
C THR A 200 24.58 3.21 -12.34
N LYS A 201 23.77 4.15 -11.85
CA LYS A 201 24.09 5.57 -11.61
C LYS A 201 24.12 5.92 -10.13
N ALA A 202 24.07 4.95 -9.21
CA ALA A 202 24.18 5.20 -7.79
C ALA A 202 25.60 5.67 -7.43
N THR A 203 25.71 6.80 -6.72
CA THR A 203 26.98 7.41 -6.33
C THR A 203 27.35 7.17 -4.86
N GLY A 204 26.53 6.42 -4.12
CA GLY A 204 26.66 6.14 -2.69
C GLY A 204 25.40 5.47 -2.16
N ASP A 205 25.34 5.23 -0.84
CA ASP A 205 24.08 4.81 -0.21
C ASP A 205 23.05 5.92 -0.37
N SER A 206 21.93 5.60 -1.04
CA SER A 206 20.89 6.58 -1.32
C SER A 206 19.60 6.26 -0.58
N PHE A 207 19.49 5.12 0.10
CA PHE A 207 18.27 4.71 0.81
C PHE A 207 17.69 5.81 1.72
N GLU A 208 18.52 6.42 2.56
CA GLU A 208 18.07 7.48 3.49
C GLU A 208 17.49 8.69 2.77
N ASP A 209 17.97 9.01 1.56
CA ASP A 209 17.43 10.12 0.77
C ASP A 209 15.98 9.84 0.31
N TYR A 210 15.63 8.57 0.05
CA TYR A 210 14.27 8.20 -0.34
C TYR A 210 13.28 8.26 0.82
N ILE A 211 13.75 8.00 2.05
CA ILE A 211 12.94 8.02 3.28
C ILE A 211 13.09 9.31 4.10
N GLU A 212 13.74 10.34 3.53
CA GLU A 212 13.81 11.66 4.13
C GLU A 212 12.52 12.45 3.85
N PHE A 213 11.75 12.71 4.90
CA PHE A 213 10.46 13.42 4.87
C PHE A 213 10.44 14.63 5.82
N ASN A 214 11.57 15.05 6.37
CA ASN A 214 11.64 16.18 7.28
C ASN A 214 11.06 17.47 6.67
N GLY A 215 10.08 18.05 7.35
CA GLY A 215 9.45 19.32 6.97
C GLY A 215 8.40 19.21 5.85
N CYS A 216 8.03 17.99 5.42
CA CYS A 216 6.95 17.77 4.46
C CYS A 216 5.60 18.28 4.96
N GLU A 217 5.40 18.38 6.27
CA GLU A 217 4.17 18.87 6.90
C GLU A 217 3.89 20.33 6.58
N SER A 218 4.95 21.09 6.33
CA SER A 218 4.87 22.53 6.03
C SER A 218 4.76 22.86 4.55
N ARG A 219 4.80 21.85 3.66
CA ARG A 219 4.96 22.03 2.21
C ARG A 219 4.02 21.13 1.43
N THR A 220 3.35 21.67 0.42
CA THR A 220 2.37 20.92 -0.38
C THR A 220 3.01 20.03 -1.44
N GLU A 221 4.12 20.47 -2.01
CA GLU A 221 4.88 19.81 -3.07
C GLU A 221 6.37 20.16 -2.87
N VAL A 222 7.25 19.16 -2.78
CA VAL A 222 8.70 19.38 -2.57
C VAL A 222 9.48 18.67 -3.66
N THR A 223 10.25 19.43 -4.42
CA THR A 223 11.33 18.95 -5.29
C THR A 223 12.66 19.36 -4.69
N GLU A 224 13.62 18.45 -4.65
CA GLU A 224 14.95 18.71 -4.10
C GLU A 224 15.91 19.14 -5.21
N ASN A 225 16.38 20.38 -5.18
CA ASN A 225 17.34 20.89 -6.18
C ASN A 225 18.62 20.05 -6.18
N GLY A 226 19.02 19.56 -7.36
CA GLY A 226 20.17 18.66 -7.52
C GLY A 226 19.90 17.20 -7.13
N LYS A 227 18.67 16.88 -6.69
CA LYS A 227 18.18 15.51 -6.45
C LYS A 227 16.82 15.29 -7.11
N GLU A 228 16.64 15.82 -8.32
CA GLU A 228 15.40 15.73 -9.09
C GLU A 228 14.95 14.28 -9.32
N TYR A 229 15.92 13.35 -9.34
CA TYR A 229 15.68 11.91 -9.45
C TYR A 229 14.92 11.29 -8.27
N LEU A 230 14.85 11.96 -7.12
CA LEU A 230 14.02 11.56 -5.98
C LEU A 230 12.54 11.94 -6.19
N GLY A 231 12.22 12.58 -7.31
CA GLY A 231 10.88 12.97 -7.68
C GLY A 231 10.28 14.03 -6.76
N ILE A 232 9.01 13.86 -6.40
CA ILE A 232 8.21 14.87 -5.70
C ILE A 232 7.52 14.28 -4.47
N ILE A 233 7.51 15.00 -3.35
CA ILE A 233 6.69 14.65 -2.17
C ILE A 233 5.32 15.32 -2.26
N VAL A 234 4.26 14.56 -2.02
CA VAL A 234 2.87 15.02 -1.99
C VAL A 234 2.11 14.49 -0.76
N GLY A 235 1.02 15.16 -0.36
CA GLY A 235 0.09 14.65 0.66
C GLY A 235 -1.05 13.80 0.06
N GLU A 236 -1.85 13.15 0.92
CA GLU A 236 -2.94 12.23 0.53
C GLU A 236 -3.92 12.79 -0.50
N LYS A 237 -4.38 14.04 -0.31
CA LYS A 237 -5.30 14.69 -1.25
C LYS A 237 -4.70 14.73 -2.66
N ARG A 238 -3.44 15.14 -2.75
CA ARG A 238 -2.74 15.28 -4.03
C ARG A 238 -2.43 13.92 -4.64
N LEU A 239 -2.10 12.91 -3.82
CA LEU A 239 -1.97 11.53 -4.27
C LEU A 239 -3.27 11.03 -4.95
N TRP A 240 -4.43 11.31 -4.35
CA TRP A 240 -5.72 10.98 -4.94
C TRP A 240 -5.96 11.69 -6.28
N GLU A 241 -5.71 13.00 -6.34
CA GLU A 241 -5.87 13.77 -7.58
C GLU A 241 -5.05 13.18 -8.74
N ILE A 242 -3.84 12.69 -8.45
CA ILE A 242 -2.91 12.11 -9.44
C ILE A 242 -3.40 10.73 -9.92
N PHE A 243 -3.70 9.82 -9.00
CA PHE A 243 -3.92 8.40 -9.35
C PHE A 243 -5.38 7.93 -9.31
N GLY A 244 -6.23 8.59 -8.51
CA GLY A 244 -7.64 8.23 -8.33
C GLY A 244 -8.58 8.83 -9.38
N GLY A 245 -8.18 9.93 -10.01
CA GLY A 245 -8.95 10.61 -11.05
C GLY A 245 -10.14 11.37 -10.47
N GLY A 246 -9.97 12.67 -10.24
CA GLY A 246 -11.05 13.58 -9.82
C GLY A 246 -11.01 13.98 -8.35
N VAL A 247 -12.17 14.37 -7.82
CA VAL A 247 -12.31 14.85 -6.44
C VAL A 247 -12.19 13.65 -5.49
N PRO A 248 -11.43 13.75 -4.38
CA PRO A 248 -11.39 12.72 -3.36
C PRO A 248 -12.82 12.38 -2.89
N PRO A 249 -13.19 11.10 -2.80
CA PRO A 249 -14.46 10.71 -2.21
C PRO A 249 -14.51 11.29 -0.81
N ASP A 250 -15.60 11.97 -0.48
CA ASP A 250 -15.91 12.32 0.90
C ASP A 250 -15.85 11.04 1.75
N VAL A 251 -15.48 11.15 3.02
CA VAL A 251 -15.25 10.04 3.95
C VAL A 251 -16.43 9.05 3.94
N GLY A 252 -17.65 9.54 3.69
CA GLY A 252 -18.86 8.72 3.55
C GLY A 252 -19.01 7.91 2.25
N LEU A 253 -18.36 8.29 1.15
CA LEU A 253 -18.42 7.56 -0.12
C LEU A 253 -17.45 6.35 -0.12
N LEU A 254 -16.34 6.45 0.62
CA LEU A 254 -15.40 5.33 0.84
C LEU A 254 -16.08 4.16 1.57
N ASP A 255 -16.97 4.44 2.52
CA ASP A 255 -17.81 3.44 3.20
C ASP A 255 -18.79 2.73 2.24
N ILE A 256 -19.13 3.34 1.10
CA ILE A 256 -19.97 2.71 0.05
C ILE A 256 -19.10 1.89 -0.90
N MET A 257 -17.94 2.41 -1.31
CA MET A 257 -17.01 1.70 -2.22
C MET A 257 -16.45 0.42 -1.61
N THR A 258 -16.34 0.34 -0.28
CA THR A 258 -15.94 -0.87 0.44
C THR A 258 -17.05 -1.92 0.56
N ARG A 259 -18.33 -1.56 0.32
CA ARG A 259 -19.47 -2.50 0.36
C ARG A 259 -19.77 -3.18 -0.97
N THR A 260 -19.23 -2.69 -2.09
CA THR A 260 -19.61 -3.12 -3.44
C THR A 260 -18.70 -4.17 -4.07
N VAL A 261 -17.91 -4.92 -3.29
CA VAL A 261 -17.27 -6.14 -3.79
C VAL A 261 -18.22 -7.30 -3.47
N PRO A 262 -18.96 -7.87 -4.45
CA PRO A 262 -19.77 -9.05 -4.20
C PRO A 262 -18.83 -10.25 -4.02
N GLU A 263 -19.04 -11.04 -2.97
CA GLU A 263 -18.55 -12.42 -2.94
C GLU A 263 -19.27 -13.21 -4.04
N GLU A 264 -18.70 -13.28 -5.24
CA GLU A 264 -19.17 -14.24 -6.24
C GLU A 264 -18.46 -15.57 -6.05
N GLY A 265 -19.23 -16.57 -5.59
CA GLY A 265 -18.90 -17.97 -5.81
C GLY A 265 -19.36 -18.91 -4.70
N LEU A 266 -20.56 -19.47 -4.86
CA LEU A 266 -20.86 -20.92 -4.87
C LEU A 266 -22.33 -21.16 -4.48
N SER A 267 -23.23 -21.11 -5.45
CA SER A 267 -24.37 -22.05 -5.43
C SER A 267 -24.92 -22.24 -6.83
N GLY A 268 -24.82 -23.49 -7.29
CA GLY A 268 -25.33 -23.94 -8.56
C GLY A 268 -25.12 -25.44 -8.66
N GLU A 269 -26.00 -26.21 -8.03
CA GLU A 269 -26.59 -27.41 -8.62
C GLU A 269 -27.76 -27.92 -7.76
N GLU A 270 -28.94 -27.96 -8.37
CA GLU A 270 -30.12 -28.68 -7.87
C GLU A 270 -29.94 -30.18 -8.06
N ALA A 271 -30.36 -30.99 -7.08
CA ALA A 271 -30.98 -32.29 -7.35
C ALA A 271 -31.86 -32.73 -6.15
N ALA A 272 -33.10 -33.07 -6.46
CA ALA A 272 -34.11 -33.61 -5.56
C ALA A 272 -33.84 -35.07 -5.17
N GLY A 273 -34.32 -35.49 -3.98
CA GLY A 273 -34.45 -36.91 -3.64
C GLY A 273 -34.65 -37.19 -2.15
N SER A 274 -35.89 -37.45 -1.74
CA SER A 274 -36.31 -37.87 -0.40
C SER A 274 -35.97 -39.33 -0.08
N SER A 275 -35.65 -39.65 1.20
CA SER A 275 -36.27 -40.72 2.03
C SER A 275 -35.31 -41.49 2.96
N SER A 276 -35.81 -41.78 4.18
CA SER A 276 -35.45 -42.80 5.19
C SER A 276 -34.20 -42.53 6.07
N VAL A 277 -34.27 -42.29 7.40
CA VAL A 277 -34.76 -43.03 8.60
C VAL A 277 -33.63 -43.81 9.33
N VAL A 278 -33.06 -43.13 10.37
CA VAL A 278 -32.57 -43.53 11.74
C VAL A 278 -31.68 -44.78 12.01
N PRO A 279 -31.03 -44.94 13.22
CA PRO A 279 -30.48 -43.98 14.21
C PRO A 279 -29.11 -44.40 14.87
N GLU A 280 -28.67 -43.58 15.85
CA GLU A 280 -27.86 -43.90 17.07
C GLU A 280 -26.33 -44.15 16.99
N ALA A 281 -25.55 -43.31 17.68
CA ALA A 281 -24.88 -43.69 18.94
C ALA A 281 -24.16 -42.49 19.60
N LEU A 282 -24.36 -42.37 20.92
CA LEU A 282 -23.70 -41.49 21.87
C LEU A 282 -22.28 -41.98 22.21
N VAL A 283 -21.28 -41.09 22.23
CA VAL A 283 -20.10 -41.22 23.10
C VAL A 283 -19.68 -39.84 23.63
N SER A 284 -19.40 -39.80 24.92
CA SER A 284 -19.09 -38.66 25.80
C SER A 284 -17.66 -38.09 25.61
N PRO A 285 -17.31 -36.94 26.23
CA PRO A 285 -16.15 -36.13 25.87
C PRO A 285 -14.88 -36.55 26.64
N GLU A 286 -13.74 -36.63 25.95
CA GLU A 286 -12.41 -36.70 26.57
C GLU A 286 -11.79 -35.30 26.70
N GLU A 287 -10.98 -35.18 27.76
CA GLU A 287 -10.52 -33.97 28.43
C GLU A 287 -9.53 -33.12 27.61
N LEU A 288 -9.70 -31.79 27.67
CA LEU A 288 -8.74 -30.80 27.19
C LEU A 288 -7.64 -30.55 28.25
N PRO A 289 -6.34 -30.63 27.92
CA PRO A 289 -5.29 -30.11 28.79
C PRO A 289 -5.22 -28.58 28.72
N SER A 290 -4.93 -27.96 29.87
CA SER A 290 -4.86 -26.52 30.10
C SER A 290 -3.70 -25.85 29.34
N PRO A 291 -3.83 -24.58 28.90
CA PRO A 291 -2.74 -23.87 28.21
C PRO A 291 -1.67 -23.39 29.20
N GLU A 292 -0.43 -23.79 28.96
CA GLU A 292 0.77 -23.20 29.58
C GLU A 292 0.97 -21.75 29.06
N ASN A 293 1.30 -20.83 29.98
CA ASN A 293 1.61 -19.43 29.67
C ASN A 293 2.90 -19.30 28.84
N PRO A 294 2.91 -18.56 27.71
CA PRO A 294 4.15 -18.25 27.01
C PRO A 294 4.93 -17.14 27.74
N ILE A 295 6.21 -17.45 27.98
CA ILE A 295 7.26 -16.55 28.49
C ILE A 295 7.57 -15.50 27.41
N ILE A 296 7.57 -14.23 27.79
CA ILE A 296 8.01 -13.10 26.96
C ILE A 296 9.49 -12.81 27.28
N PRO A 297 10.44 -12.88 26.33
CA PRO A 297 11.75 -12.22 26.47
C PRO A 297 11.65 -10.76 26.01
N GLY A 298 12.20 -9.86 26.83
CA GLY A 298 12.41 -8.44 26.51
C GLY A 298 13.73 -8.16 25.82
#